data_AF-A0A3M1XSA3-F1
#
_entry.id   AF-A0A3M1XSA3-F1
#
_cell.length_a   1.000
_cell.length_b   1.000
_cell.length_c   1.000
_cell.angle_alpha   90.00
_cell.angle_beta   90.00
_cell.angle_gamma   90.00
#
_symmetry.space_group_name_H-M   'P 1'
#
loop_
_entity.id
_entity.type
_entity.pdbx_description
1 polymer ?
#
loop_
_entity_poly.entity_id
_entity_poly.type
_entity_poly.pdbx_seq_one_letter_code
_entity_poly.pdbx_strand_id
1 'polypeptide(L)'
;MAAMAPLKDVLESLVVEGELYERLEDNSVRCVACGHRCLIRDGRDGICRVRFNRGGVLYVPANYVAALQVDPVEKKPFYHVLPGSLALTFGMLGCDFHCSYCQNWITSQALRDPRAVAPVRRIEAEDLVRIGKRSGARLIVSSYNEPLITSEWAVKIFRLAKPEGFVTGYVSNGNGTPEVLDYIRPYTDLYKIDLKSFNDKNYRKLGGVLKNVLRT
;
A
#
# COMPACT_ATOMS: atom_id res chain seq x y z
N MET A 1 22.21 15.88 19.62
CA MET A 1 21.27 15.46 18.55
C MET A 1 21.20 13.95 18.60
N ALA A 2 20.04 13.36 18.93
CA ALA A 2 19.90 11.91 18.91
C ALA A 2 20.08 11.43 17.47
N ALA A 3 20.97 10.46 17.25
CA ALA A 3 21.11 9.83 15.94
C ALA A 3 19.74 9.26 15.55
N MET A 4 19.15 9.77 14.46
CA MET A 4 17.94 9.17 13.93
C MET A 4 18.27 7.74 13.53
N ALA A 5 17.53 6.78 14.09
CA ALA A 5 17.62 5.40 13.65
C ALA A 5 17.38 5.35 12.13
N PRO A 6 18.13 4.52 11.38
CA PRO A 6 17.84 4.23 9.98
C PRO A 6 16.35 4.00 9.77
N LEU A 7 15.78 4.58 8.70
CA LEU A 7 14.35 4.45 8.39
C LEU A 7 13.90 2.98 8.40
N LYS A 8 14.75 2.07 7.93
CA LYS A 8 14.49 0.63 7.95
C LYS A 8 14.27 0.09 9.37
N ASP A 9 15.10 0.48 10.34
CA ASP A 9 14.98 0.03 11.73
C ASP A 9 13.66 0.51 12.36
N VAL A 10 13.23 1.73 12.03
CA VAL A 10 11.93 2.25 12.46
C VAL A 10 10.80 1.40 11.87
N LEU A 11 10.87 1.04 10.58
CA LEU A 11 9.86 0.22 9.93
C LEU A 11 9.84 -1.22 10.44
N GLU A 12 10.99 -1.81 10.76
CA GLU A 12 11.06 -3.15 11.36
C GLU A 12 10.41 -3.22 12.75
N SER A 13 10.25 -2.09 13.45
CA SER A 13 9.45 -2.01 14.69
C SER A 13 7.94 -1.87 14.44
N LEU A 14 7.53 -1.72 13.18
CA LEU A 14 6.17 -1.38 12.74
C LEU A 14 5.70 -2.37 11.68
N VAL A 15 5.80 -3.65 12.02
CA VAL A 15 5.38 -4.78 11.18
C VAL A 15 4.55 -5.79 11.96
N VAL A 16 3.82 -6.60 11.19
CA VAL A 16 3.15 -7.82 11.66
C VAL A 16 3.47 -8.94 10.68
N GLU A 17 3.16 -10.19 11.03
CA GLU A 17 3.17 -11.28 10.06
C GLU A 17 2.11 -11.00 8.97
N GLY A 18 2.48 -11.20 7.71
CA GLY A 18 1.59 -11.02 6.56
C GLY A 18 0.63 -12.19 6.37
N GLU A 19 -0.33 -12.02 5.45
CA GLU A 19 -1.28 -13.08 5.08
C GLU A 19 -1.13 -13.46 3.60
N LEU A 20 -0.55 -12.57 2.78
CA LEU A 20 -0.43 -12.73 1.34
C LEU A 20 0.91 -13.35 0.93
N TYR A 21 1.16 -14.58 1.37
CA TYR A 21 2.35 -15.35 0.98
C TYR A 21 2.22 -16.87 1.16
N GLU A 22 3.09 -17.60 0.45
CA GLU A 22 3.31 -19.04 0.64
C GLU A 22 4.66 -19.26 1.32
N ARG A 23 4.71 -20.18 2.30
CA ARG A 23 5.97 -20.65 2.92
C ARG A 23 6.58 -21.75 2.06
N LEU A 24 7.91 -21.75 1.95
CA LEU A 24 8.68 -22.74 1.20
C LEU A 24 9.66 -23.47 2.13
N GLU A 25 10.15 -24.63 1.68
CA GLU A 25 10.93 -25.58 2.51
C GLU A 25 12.28 -25.01 3.00
N ASP A 26 12.88 -24.08 2.27
CA ASP A 26 14.22 -23.52 2.54
C ASP A 26 14.18 -22.20 3.35
N ASN A 27 13.12 -22.01 4.16
CA ASN A 27 12.79 -20.74 4.81
C ASN A 27 12.58 -19.58 3.83
N SER A 28 12.48 -19.80 2.52
CA SER A 28 12.04 -18.76 1.60
C SER A 28 10.52 -18.63 1.60
N VAL A 29 10.04 -17.50 1.11
CA VAL A 29 8.61 -17.24 0.98
C VAL A 29 8.28 -16.73 -0.41
N ARG A 30 7.09 -17.06 -0.91
CA ARG A 30 6.54 -16.46 -2.12
C ARG A 30 5.50 -15.42 -1.75
N CYS A 31 5.87 -14.15 -1.85
CA CYS A 31 4.95 -13.04 -1.63
C CYS A 31 3.98 -12.93 -2.80
N VAL A 32 2.67 -12.90 -2.54
CA VAL A 32 1.63 -12.81 -3.59
C VAL A 32 0.86 -11.49 -3.58
N ALA A 33 1.28 -10.45 -2.85
CA ALA A 33 0.53 -9.19 -2.78
C ALA A 33 0.59 -8.30 -4.04
N CYS A 34 1.49 -8.59 -4.98
CA CYS A 34 1.57 -7.85 -6.24
C CYS A 34 2.11 -8.76 -7.35
N GLY A 35 1.98 -8.31 -8.60
CA GLY A 35 2.30 -9.06 -9.81
C GLY A 35 3.77 -9.44 -9.97
N HIS A 36 4.66 -8.95 -9.09
CA HIS A 36 6.05 -9.42 -9.00
C HIS A 36 6.20 -10.82 -8.44
N ARG A 37 5.24 -11.27 -7.62
CA ARG A 37 5.26 -12.59 -6.97
C ARG A 37 6.64 -12.96 -6.38
N CYS A 38 7.24 -12.01 -5.65
CA CYS A 38 8.63 -12.13 -5.22
C CYS A 38 8.91 -13.44 -4.48
N LEU A 39 9.95 -14.15 -4.90
CA LEU A 39 10.61 -15.17 -4.08
C LEU A 39 11.59 -14.47 -3.14
N ILE A 40 11.26 -14.41 -1.86
CA ILE A 40 12.04 -13.71 -0.84
C ILE A 40 12.75 -14.75 0.02
N ARG A 41 14.05 -14.88 -0.15
CA ARG A 41 14.90 -15.74 0.69
C ARG A 41 15.00 -15.20 2.11
N ASP A 42 15.36 -16.05 3.05
CA ASP A 42 15.54 -15.65 4.45
C ASP A 42 16.53 -14.47 4.58
N GLY A 43 16.19 -13.51 5.45
CA GLY A 43 16.96 -12.28 5.67
C GLY A 43 16.93 -11.27 4.51
N ARG A 44 16.02 -11.42 3.54
CA ARG A 44 15.91 -10.52 2.37
C ARG A 44 14.58 -9.78 2.34
N ASP A 45 14.59 -8.68 1.59
CA ASP A 45 13.41 -7.88 1.30
C ASP A 45 12.83 -8.26 -0.07
N GLY A 46 11.52 -8.13 -0.21
CA GLY A 46 10.86 -8.07 -1.52
C GLY A 46 11.24 -6.80 -2.27
N ILE A 47 10.88 -6.75 -3.57
CA ILE A 47 11.26 -5.62 -4.43
C ILE A 47 10.76 -4.28 -3.89
N CYS A 48 9.59 -4.25 -3.24
CA CYS A 48 8.97 -3.06 -2.64
C CYS A 48 9.72 -2.51 -1.41
N ARG A 49 10.71 -3.23 -0.87
CA ARG A 49 11.53 -2.90 0.30
C ARG A 49 10.81 -2.81 1.65
N VAL A 50 9.49 -2.99 1.69
CA VAL A 50 8.69 -2.93 2.91
C VAL A 50 8.18 -4.27 3.41
N ARG A 51 8.22 -5.29 2.55
CA ARG A 51 7.90 -6.68 2.89
C ARG A 51 9.20 -7.47 2.96
N PHE A 52 9.45 -8.18 4.04
CA PHE A 52 10.72 -8.91 4.22
C PHE A 52 10.51 -10.24 4.91
N ASN A 53 11.40 -11.19 4.65
CA ASN A 53 11.36 -12.53 5.20
C ASN A 53 12.38 -12.68 6.33
N ARG A 54 11.95 -13.27 7.44
CA ARG A 54 12.82 -13.65 8.56
C ARG A 54 12.36 -15.00 9.10
N GLY A 55 13.21 -16.02 8.97
CA GLY A 55 12.95 -17.38 9.46
C GLY A 55 11.74 -18.05 8.78
N GLY A 56 11.50 -17.78 7.50
CA GLY A 56 10.34 -18.31 6.76
C GLY A 56 9.01 -17.63 7.08
N VAL A 57 9.03 -16.50 7.80
CA VAL A 57 7.86 -15.67 8.10
C VAL A 57 7.98 -14.38 7.29
N LEU A 58 6.94 -14.06 6.51
CA LEU A 58 6.87 -12.77 5.83
C LEU A 58 6.33 -11.71 6.79
N TYR A 59 7.12 -10.66 7.03
CA TYR A 59 6.72 -9.48 7.77
C TYR A 59 6.26 -8.37 6.82
N VAL A 60 5.18 -7.69 7.17
CA VAL A 60 4.52 -6.67 6.35
C VAL A 60 4.25 -5.40 7.17
N PRO A 61 4.16 -4.22 6.53
CA PRO A 61 3.95 -2.94 7.22
C PRO A 61 2.65 -2.86 8.03
N ALA A 62 2.71 -2.30 9.23
CA ALA A 62 1.54 -2.05 10.07
C ALA A 62 1.74 -0.88 11.05
N ASN A 63 0.64 -0.32 11.57
CA ASN A 63 0.63 0.67 12.65
C ASN A 63 1.36 1.98 12.33
N TYR A 64 1.43 2.37 11.06
CA TYR A 64 1.91 3.67 10.64
C TYR A 64 1.27 4.17 9.34
N VAL A 65 1.42 5.46 9.10
CA VAL A 65 1.18 6.09 7.79
C VAL A 65 2.34 7.03 7.47
N ALA A 66 2.67 7.13 6.19
CA ALA A 66 3.61 8.11 5.66
C ALA A 66 2.91 9.36 5.11
N ALA A 67 1.64 9.21 4.73
CA ALA A 67 0.77 10.30 4.32
C ALA A 67 -0.64 10.04 4.85
N LEU A 68 -1.28 11.10 5.38
CA LEU A 68 -2.69 11.09 5.74
C LEU A 68 -3.27 12.47 5.42
N GLN A 69 -4.33 12.51 4.63
CA GLN A 69 -5.05 13.74 4.34
C GLN A 69 -6.55 13.51 4.33
N VAL A 70 -7.30 14.56 4.66
CA VAL A 70 -8.73 14.65 4.42
C VAL A 70 -8.91 15.65 3.29
N ASP A 71 -9.35 15.17 2.14
CA ASP A 71 -9.57 15.99 0.95
C ASP A 71 -10.99 15.73 0.40
N PRO A 72 -11.56 16.64 -0.40
CA PRO A 72 -12.75 16.34 -1.20
C PRO A 72 -12.55 15.11 -2.09
N VAL A 73 -13.61 14.32 -2.27
CA VAL A 73 -13.55 13.10 -3.10
C VAL A 73 -13.13 13.41 -4.54
N GLU A 74 -13.42 14.61 -5.04
CA GLU A 74 -13.07 15.08 -6.39
C GLU A 74 -11.57 15.22 -6.62
N LYS A 75 -10.78 15.39 -5.56
CA LYS A 75 -9.30 15.33 -5.66
C LYS A 75 -8.81 13.90 -5.86
N LYS A 76 -9.62 12.91 -5.48
CA LYS A 76 -9.38 11.50 -5.76
C LYS A 76 -9.99 11.19 -7.13
N PRO A 77 -9.52 10.15 -7.84
CA PRO A 77 -10.10 9.73 -9.11
C PRO A 77 -11.45 8.99 -8.92
N PHE A 78 -12.32 9.52 -8.06
CA PHE A 78 -13.65 9.03 -7.70
C PHE A 78 -14.71 10.13 -7.83
N TYR A 79 -14.55 11.04 -8.80
CA TYR A 79 -15.32 12.28 -8.96
C TYR A 79 -16.84 12.14 -8.82
N HIS A 80 -17.42 11.02 -9.29
CA HIS A 80 -18.86 10.76 -9.23
C HIS A 80 -19.33 9.96 -8.01
N VAL A 81 -18.42 9.57 -7.12
CA VAL A 81 -18.75 8.86 -5.89
C VAL A 81 -18.98 9.87 -4.79
N LEU A 82 -20.20 9.91 -4.25
CA LEU A 82 -20.58 10.80 -3.14
C LEU A 82 -20.07 12.27 -3.32
N PRO A 83 -20.43 12.97 -4.42
CA PRO A 83 -19.93 14.33 -4.69
C PRO A 83 -20.11 15.29 -3.50
N GLY A 84 -19.14 16.17 -3.29
CA GLY A 84 -19.08 17.11 -2.18
C GLY A 84 -18.69 16.49 -0.82
N SER A 85 -18.49 15.17 -0.76
CA SER A 85 -18.04 14.50 0.47
C SER A 85 -16.52 14.59 0.65
N LEU A 86 -16.07 14.35 1.88
CA LEU A 86 -14.65 14.21 2.20
C LEU A 86 -14.20 12.74 2.19
N ALA A 87 -12.96 12.51 1.77
CA ALA A 87 -12.28 11.23 1.85
C ALA A 87 -11.04 11.35 2.74
N LEU A 88 -10.98 10.52 3.78
CA LEU A 88 -9.73 10.28 4.51
C LEU A 88 -8.87 9.36 3.65
N THR A 89 -7.77 9.87 3.11
CA THR A 89 -6.82 9.08 2.32
C THR A 89 -5.56 8.86 3.11
N PHE A 90 -5.08 7.61 3.17
CA PHE A 90 -3.82 7.25 3.79
C PHE A 90 -2.90 6.54 2.81
N GLY A 91 -1.60 6.61 3.08
CA GLY A 91 -0.57 5.89 2.35
C GLY A 91 0.60 5.58 3.26
N MET A 92 1.33 4.53 2.91
CA MET A 92 2.50 4.04 3.62
C MET A 92 3.76 4.31 2.78
N LEU A 93 4.84 3.57 3.06
CA LEU A 93 6.08 3.67 2.29
C LEU A 93 6.19 2.53 1.28
N GLY A 94 7.05 2.73 0.29
CA GLY A 94 7.37 1.74 -0.71
C GLY A 94 6.36 1.68 -1.85
N CYS A 95 6.81 1.19 -2.99
CA CYS A 95 6.01 0.97 -4.18
C CYS A 95 6.65 -0.15 -4.98
N ASP A 96 5.87 -0.96 -5.68
CA ASP A 96 6.38 -2.05 -6.50
C ASP A 96 6.81 -1.60 -7.92
N PHE A 97 6.49 -0.35 -8.29
CA PHE A 97 7.02 0.37 -9.45
C PHE A 97 8.02 1.47 -9.07
N HIS A 98 8.72 1.99 -10.08
CA HIS A 98 9.68 3.10 -10.00
C HIS A 98 9.44 4.15 -11.10
N CYS A 99 8.21 4.64 -11.22
CA CYS A 99 7.83 5.61 -12.24
C CYS A 99 8.70 6.89 -12.17
N SER A 100 9.30 7.28 -13.29
CA SER A 100 10.13 8.50 -13.39
C SER A 100 9.34 9.81 -13.21
N TYR A 101 8.02 9.74 -13.31
CA TYR A 101 7.08 10.84 -13.16
C TYR A 101 6.22 10.72 -11.88
N CYS A 102 6.69 9.97 -10.89
CA CYS A 102 5.92 9.72 -9.67
C CYS A 102 5.73 11.01 -8.85
N GLN A 103 4.48 11.49 -8.72
CA GLN A 103 4.15 12.64 -7.86
C GLN A 103 4.33 12.32 -6.37
N ASN A 104 4.16 11.06 -5.97
CA ASN A 104 4.36 10.57 -4.61
C ASN A 104 5.73 9.90 -4.44
N TRP A 105 6.74 10.40 -5.16
CA TRP A 105 8.10 9.83 -5.17
C TRP A 105 8.70 9.75 -3.76
N ILE A 106 8.46 10.77 -2.93
CA ILE A 106 8.96 10.84 -1.54
C ILE A 106 8.55 9.60 -0.75
N THR A 107 7.25 9.26 -0.71
CA THR A 107 6.78 8.08 0.06
C THR A 107 7.09 6.76 -0.66
N SER A 108 7.00 6.74 -1.99
CA SER A 108 7.17 5.53 -2.80
C SER A 108 8.61 5.05 -2.88
N GLN A 109 9.59 5.95 -2.81
CA GLN A 109 11.01 5.67 -3.03
C GLN A 109 11.91 5.92 -1.81
N ALA A 110 11.34 6.27 -0.64
CA ALA A 110 12.11 6.55 0.59
C ALA A 110 13.10 5.45 1.01
N LEU A 111 12.83 4.20 0.66
CA LEU A 111 13.69 3.05 0.97
C LEU A 111 14.69 2.70 -0.13
N ARG A 112 14.70 3.45 -1.23
CA ARG A 112 15.58 3.24 -2.39
C ARG A 112 16.44 4.46 -2.71
N ASP A 113 15.91 5.66 -2.47
CA ASP A 113 16.62 6.91 -2.72
C ASP A 113 16.80 7.67 -1.40
N PRO A 114 18.05 7.90 -0.94
CA PRO A 114 18.32 8.59 0.32
C PRO A 114 17.84 10.06 0.32
N ARG A 115 17.55 10.64 -0.86
CA ARG A 115 16.99 12.00 -0.97
C ARG A 115 15.48 12.02 -0.70
N ALA A 116 14.80 10.88 -0.77
CA ALA A 116 13.38 10.75 -0.49
C ALA A 116 13.15 10.61 1.03
N VAL A 117 13.16 11.73 1.74
CA VAL A 117 12.92 11.75 3.19
C VAL A 117 11.41 11.83 3.44
N ALA A 118 10.82 10.69 3.83
CA ALA A 118 9.40 10.60 4.15
C ALA A 118 9.18 10.50 5.68
N PRO A 119 8.18 11.19 6.24
CA PRO A 119 7.82 11.00 7.64
C PRO A 119 7.19 9.63 7.84
N VAL A 120 7.38 9.06 9.03
CA VAL A 120 6.65 7.87 9.51
C VAL A 120 5.89 8.31 10.75
N ARG A 121 4.55 8.31 10.67
CA ARG A 121 3.70 8.58 11.82
C ARG A 121 3.06 7.30 12.30
N ARG A 122 3.44 6.85 13.50
CA ARG A 122 2.79 5.75 14.20
C ARG A 122 1.32 6.08 14.43
N ILE A 123 0.44 5.15 14.12
CA ILE A 123 -1.00 5.32 14.24
C ILE A 123 -1.69 3.96 14.27
N GLU A 124 -2.69 3.79 15.13
CA GLU A 124 -3.50 2.57 15.16
C GLU A 124 -4.64 2.63 14.14
N ALA A 125 -5.17 1.47 13.74
CA ALA A 125 -6.21 1.41 12.71
C ALA A 125 -7.50 2.12 13.19
N GLU A 126 -7.81 2.02 14.48
CA GLU A 126 -8.92 2.66 15.16
C GLU A 126 -8.78 4.19 15.17
N ASP A 127 -7.56 4.72 15.22
CA ASP A 127 -7.32 6.15 15.14
C ASP A 127 -7.70 6.69 13.75
N LEU A 128 -7.42 5.93 12.67
CA LEU A 128 -7.80 6.34 11.31
C LEU A 128 -9.32 6.41 11.15
N VAL A 129 -10.06 5.43 11.67
CA VAL A 129 -11.53 5.46 11.68
C VAL A 129 -12.04 6.65 12.52
N ARG A 130 -11.45 6.90 13.70
CA ARG A 130 -11.81 8.05 14.54
C ARG A 130 -11.53 9.39 13.86
N ILE A 131 -10.40 9.53 13.15
CA ILE A 131 -10.08 10.73 12.38
C ILE A 131 -11.11 10.92 11.28
N GLY A 132 -11.45 9.87 10.52
CA GLY A 132 -12.45 9.93 9.46
C GLY A 132 -13.81 10.40 9.97
N LYS A 133 -14.24 9.90 11.15
CA LYS A 133 -15.50 10.33 11.77
C LYS A 133 -15.45 11.81 12.18
N ARG A 134 -14.37 12.20 12.88
CA ARG A 134 -14.18 13.58 13.35
C ARG A 134 -14.10 14.60 12.22
N SER A 135 -13.56 14.20 11.08
CA SER A 135 -13.45 15.06 9.91
C SER A 135 -14.72 15.08 9.04
N GLY A 136 -15.76 14.33 9.39
CA GLY A 136 -16.96 14.18 8.55
C GLY A 136 -16.68 13.49 7.21
N ALA A 137 -15.62 12.69 7.12
CA ALA A 137 -15.33 11.93 5.93
C ALA A 137 -16.39 10.86 5.70
N ARG A 138 -16.73 10.61 4.44
CA ARG A 138 -17.62 9.53 4.02
C ARG A 138 -16.85 8.35 3.45
N LEU A 139 -15.60 8.59 3.03
CA LEU A 139 -14.73 7.58 2.45
C LEU A 139 -13.44 7.41 3.26
N ILE A 140 -12.92 6.18 3.29
CA ILE A 140 -11.53 5.90 3.68
C ILE A 140 -10.81 5.20 2.51
N VAL A 141 -9.72 5.79 2.03
CA VAL A 141 -9.05 5.38 0.79
C VAL A 141 -7.57 5.07 1.04
N SER A 142 -7.10 3.92 0.56
CA SER A 142 -5.68 3.54 0.52
C SER A 142 -5.04 4.01 -0.79
N SER A 143 -3.99 4.85 -0.73
CA SER A 143 -3.38 5.52 -1.89
C SER A 143 -1.98 6.09 -1.60
N TYR A 144 -1.57 7.13 -2.34
CA TYR A 144 -0.26 7.80 -2.40
C TYR A 144 0.87 6.92 -2.93
N ASN A 145 1.23 5.89 -2.19
CA ASN A 145 2.17 4.87 -2.64
C ASN A 145 1.39 3.73 -3.33
N GLU A 146 1.99 2.55 -3.52
CA GLU A 146 1.21 1.40 -4.01
C GLU A 146 0.46 0.74 -2.84
N PRO A 147 -0.89 0.77 -2.79
CA PRO A 147 -1.62 0.22 -1.66
C PRO A 147 -1.66 -1.31 -1.63
N LEU A 148 -1.48 -2.02 -2.76
CA LEU A 148 -1.55 -3.49 -2.79
C LEU A 148 -0.45 -4.16 -1.95
N ILE A 149 0.74 -3.59 -1.91
CA ILE A 149 1.85 -4.11 -1.09
C ILE A 149 1.63 -3.92 0.42
N THR A 150 0.62 -3.13 0.81
CA THR A 150 0.21 -2.85 2.19
C THR A 150 -1.25 -3.24 2.45
N SER A 151 -1.77 -4.23 1.71
CA SER A 151 -3.17 -4.62 1.78
C SER A 151 -3.61 -5.11 3.15
N GLU A 152 -2.76 -5.81 3.90
CA GLU A 152 -3.09 -6.28 5.25
C GLU A 152 -3.41 -5.11 6.19
N TRP A 153 -2.65 -4.01 6.09
CA TRP A 153 -2.92 -2.79 6.87
C TRP A 153 -4.23 -2.12 6.45
N ALA A 154 -4.44 -1.96 5.14
CA ALA A 154 -5.67 -1.37 4.62
C ALA A 154 -6.91 -2.19 4.98
N VAL A 155 -6.85 -3.53 4.89
CA VAL A 155 -7.94 -4.42 5.29
C VAL A 155 -8.20 -4.34 6.79
N LYS A 156 -7.17 -4.27 7.64
CA LYS A 156 -7.34 -4.03 9.08
C LYS A 156 -8.17 -2.76 9.34
N ILE A 157 -7.85 -1.66 8.65
CA ILE A 157 -8.60 -0.40 8.75
C ILE A 157 -10.03 -0.55 8.21
N PHE A 158 -10.18 -1.18 7.05
CA PHE A 158 -11.48 -1.29 6.38
C PHE A 158 -12.47 -2.18 7.13
N ARG A 159 -11.99 -3.25 7.78
CA ARG A 159 -12.78 -4.09 8.69
C ARG A 159 -13.41 -3.26 9.82
N LEU A 160 -12.70 -2.25 10.32
CA LEU A 160 -13.20 -1.33 11.35
C LEU A 160 -14.07 -0.21 10.77
N ALA A 161 -13.76 0.25 9.56
CA ALA A 161 -14.44 1.37 8.92
C ALA A 161 -15.83 1.01 8.36
N LYS A 162 -15.98 -0.16 7.74
CA LYS A 162 -17.24 -0.52 7.06
C LYS A 162 -18.46 -0.60 8.01
N PRO A 163 -18.38 -1.21 9.20
CA PRO A 163 -19.50 -1.21 10.16
C PRO A 163 -19.92 0.21 10.59
N GLU A 164 -19.03 1.18 10.46
CA GLU A 164 -19.24 2.57 10.81
C GLU A 164 -19.79 3.42 9.65
N GLY A 165 -20.16 2.77 8.53
CA GLY A 165 -20.79 3.41 7.38
C GLY A 165 -19.84 4.10 6.40
N PHE A 166 -18.52 3.89 6.53
CA PHE A 166 -17.56 4.40 5.55
C PHE A 166 -17.60 3.58 4.25
N VAL A 167 -17.53 4.29 3.13
CA VAL A 167 -17.20 3.70 1.83
C VAL A 167 -15.67 3.53 1.75
N THR A 168 -15.20 2.35 1.41
CA THR A 168 -13.76 2.05 1.41
C THR A 168 -13.23 1.91 -0.01
N GLY A 169 -11.99 2.34 -0.26
CA GLY A 169 -11.45 2.28 -1.61
C GLY A 169 -9.94 2.26 -1.77
N TYR A 170 -9.51 1.92 -2.97
CA TYR A 170 -8.10 1.86 -3.36
C TYR A 170 -7.85 2.69 -4.62
N VAL A 171 -6.71 3.34 -4.65
CA VAL A 171 -6.13 3.97 -5.85
C VAL A 171 -4.77 3.34 -6.08
N SER A 172 -4.69 2.42 -7.04
CA SER A 172 -3.56 1.51 -7.23
C SER A 172 -3.00 1.59 -8.65
N ASN A 173 -1.71 1.31 -8.82
CA ASN A 173 -1.10 1.10 -10.13
C ASN A 173 -1.61 -0.18 -10.84
N GLY A 174 -2.33 -1.03 -10.11
CA GLY A 174 -3.00 -2.22 -10.63
C GLY A 174 -2.07 -3.40 -10.89
N ASN A 175 -0.83 -3.42 -10.41
CA ASN A 175 0.03 -4.60 -10.53
C ASN A 175 -0.39 -5.68 -9.51
N GLY A 176 -1.64 -6.13 -9.57
CA GLY A 176 -2.23 -7.09 -8.64
C GLY A 176 -2.04 -8.54 -9.03
N THR A 177 -2.43 -9.40 -8.11
CA THR A 177 -2.58 -10.85 -8.27
C THR A 177 -4.01 -11.25 -7.91
N PRO A 178 -4.53 -12.38 -8.38
CA PRO A 178 -5.82 -12.89 -7.91
C PRO A 178 -5.91 -12.98 -6.38
N GLU A 179 -4.85 -13.41 -5.71
CA GLU A 179 -4.80 -13.62 -4.26
C GLU A 179 -5.02 -12.32 -3.48
N VAL A 180 -4.35 -11.23 -3.86
CA VAL A 180 -4.56 -9.94 -3.19
C VAL A 180 -5.94 -9.36 -3.52
N LEU A 181 -6.44 -9.58 -4.74
CA LEU A 181 -7.75 -9.08 -5.15
C LEU A 181 -8.88 -9.80 -4.40
N ASP A 182 -8.78 -11.12 -4.23
CA ASP A 182 -9.72 -11.89 -3.42
C ASP A 182 -9.64 -11.50 -1.95
N TYR A 183 -8.44 -11.21 -1.43
CA TYR A 183 -8.24 -10.74 -0.05
C TYR A 183 -8.89 -9.38 0.23
N ILE A 184 -8.78 -8.42 -0.69
CA ILE A 184 -9.35 -7.06 -0.49
C ILE A 184 -10.82 -6.95 -0.91
N ARG A 185 -11.33 -7.87 -1.74
CA ARG A 185 -12.68 -7.83 -2.34
C ARG A 185 -13.81 -7.64 -1.29
N PRO A 186 -13.83 -8.34 -0.15
CA PRO A 186 -14.92 -8.17 0.84
C PRO A 186 -14.95 -6.78 1.49
N TYR A 187 -13.83 -6.05 1.41
CA TYR A 187 -13.61 -4.81 2.16
C TYR A 187 -13.43 -3.59 1.28
N THR A 188 -13.61 -3.69 -0.03
CA THR A 188 -13.34 -2.61 -0.98
C THR A 188 -14.58 -2.31 -1.80
N ASP A 189 -15.13 -1.10 -1.65
CA ASP A 189 -16.29 -0.65 -2.43
C ASP A 189 -15.85 0.01 -3.74
N LEU A 190 -14.72 0.70 -3.73
CA LEU A 190 -14.19 1.46 -4.86
C LEU A 190 -12.78 1.00 -5.21
N TYR A 191 -12.54 0.69 -6.48
CA TYR A 191 -11.22 0.31 -6.95
C TYR A 191 -10.87 1.11 -8.21
N LYS A 192 -9.85 1.96 -8.11
CA LYS A 192 -9.34 2.70 -9.27
C LYS A 192 -7.95 2.23 -9.63
N ILE A 193 -7.83 1.74 -10.86
CA ILE A 193 -6.57 1.36 -11.47
C ILE A 193 -6.02 2.51 -12.31
N ASP A 194 -4.73 2.69 -12.19
CA ASP A 194 -4.00 3.82 -12.71
C ASP A 194 -3.16 3.36 -13.91
N LEU A 195 -3.82 3.20 -15.07
CA LEU A 195 -3.17 2.70 -16.29
C LEU A 195 -2.11 3.68 -16.79
N LYS A 196 -0.86 3.24 -16.84
CA LYS A 196 0.31 4.09 -17.11
C LYS A 196 0.67 4.23 -18.58
N SER A 197 0.32 3.24 -19.40
CA SER A 197 0.57 3.22 -20.85
C SER A 197 -0.23 2.07 -21.48
N PHE A 198 -0.43 2.09 -22.80
CA PHE A 198 -0.90 0.93 -23.55
C PHE A 198 0.25 0.08 -24.13
N ASN A 199 1.51 0.37 -23.73
CA ASN A 199 2.70 -0.30 -24.24
C ASN A 199 3.45 -1.04 -23.14
N ASP A 200 3.61 -2.36 -23.30
CA ASP A 200 4.30 -3.22 -22.33
C ASP A 200 5.79 -2.86 -22.14
N LYS A 201 6.48 -2.39 -23.19
CA LYS A 201 7.87 -1.89 -23.06
C LYS A 201 7.96 -0.72 -22.10
N ASN A 202 6.92 0.12 -22.03
CA ASN A 202 6.90 1.23 -21.08
C ASN A 202 6.67 0.73 -19.65
N TYR A 203 5.83 -0.27 -19.44
CA TYR A 203 5.68 -0.89 -18.11
C TYR A 203 6.96 -1.52 -17.60
N ARG A 204 7.73 -2.19 -18.48
CA ARG A 204 9.03 -2.76 -18.10
C ARG A 204 10.00 -1.71 -17.55
N LYS A 205 9.97 -0.50 -18.11
CA LYS A 205 10.76 0.65 -17.60
C LYS A 205 10.30 1.16 -16.24
N LEU A 206 9.08 0.84 -15.80
CA LEU A 206 8.56 1.17 -14.47
C LEU A 206 8.82 0.03 -13.47
N GLY A 207 9.37 -1.10 -13.94
CA GLY A 207 9.52 -2.31 -13.15
C GLY A 207 8.25 -3.15 -13.08
N GLY A 208 7.43 -3.16 -14.12
CA GLY A 208 6.23 -3.99 -14.20
C GLY A 208 6.02 -4.62 -15.58
N VAL A 209 4.91 -5.33 -15.74
CA VAL A 209 4.43 -5.80 -17.05
C VAL A 209 2.97 -5.41 -17.22
N LEU A 210 2.59 -4.97 -18.43
CA LEU A 210 1.24 -4.49 -18.71
C LEU A 210 0.20 -5.59 -18.46
N LYS A 211 0.56 -6.85 -18.75
CA LYS A 211 -0.33 -8.01 -18.57
C LYS A 211 -0.86 -8.16 -17.14
N ASN A 212 -0.07 -7.84 -16.12
CA ASN A 212 -0.52 -7.92 -14.74
C ASN A 212 -1.59 -6.85 -14.45
N VAL A 213 -1.38 -5.64 -14.98
CA VAL A 213 -2.32 -4.53 -14.82
C VAL A 213 -3.63 -4.76 -15.53
N LEU A 214 -3.61 -5.36 -16.73
CA LEU A 214 -4.83 -5.70 -17.47
C LEU A 214 -5.60 -6.88 -16.88
N ARG A 215 -5.01 -7.65 -15.96
CA ARG A 215 -5.63 -8.80 -15.29
C ARG A 215 -6.19 -8.48 -13.91
N THR A 216 -5.91 -7.27 -13.42
CA THR A 216 -6.37 -6.78 -12.13
C THR A 216 -7.73 -6.11 -12.30
#